data_AF-A0A0E9NFU0-F1
#
_entry.id   AF-A0A0E9NFU0-F1
#
_cell.length_a   1.000
_cell.length_b   1.000
_cell.length_c   1.000
_cell.angle_alpha   90.00
_cell.angle_beta   90.00
_cell.angle_gamma   90.00
#
_symmetry.space_group_name_H-M   'P 1'
#
loop_
_entity.id
_entity.type
_entity.pdbx_description
1 polymer ?
#
loop_
_entity_poly.entity_id
_entity_poly.type
_entity_poly.pdbx_seq_one_letter_code
_entity_poly.pdbx_strand_id
1 'polypeptide(L)'
;MTFNFSTPFQIQAWAEDRTQTLLPRITPAQVTYSLPSLRALIKTTYLMTYRPDGNASFVFAETVEAEDFQGRRGLFITQGTGQFELNPYRAWGTFEVVKGTGMDGLAGIEGRGSFDTVPERVYHFEVDLDDMVEE
;
A
#
# COMPACT_ATOMS: atom_id res chain seq x y z
N MET A 1 12.62 -5.87 -16.85
CA MET A 1 11.83 -4.79 -17.50
C MET A 1 11.16 -3.90 -16.44
N THR A 2 11.17 -2.58 -16.64
CA THR A 2 10.46 -1.60 -15.76
C THR A 2 9.02 -1.40 -16.22
N PHE A 3 8.07 -1.51 -15.29
CA PHE A 3 6.65 -1.28 -15.50
C PHE A 3 6.19 -0.05 -14.70
N ASN A 4 5.46 0.84 -15.38
CA ASN A 4 4.83 2.01 -14.78
C ASN A 4 3.33 1.94 -15.02
N PHE A 5 2.53 1.76 -13.97
CA PHE A 5 1.09 1.63 -14.12
C PHE A 5 0.35 2.08 -12.86
N SER A 6 -0.95 2.31 -13.03
CA SER A 6 -1.85 2.74 -11.96
C SER A 6 -3.04 1.80 -11.88
N THR A 7 -3.55 1.58 -10.68
CA THR A 7 -4.72 0.71 -10.47
C THR A 7 -5.61 1.26 -9.36
N PRO A 8 -6.94 1.24 -9.54
CA PRO A 8 -7.85 1.67 -8.49
C PRO A 8 -7.84 0.66 -7.34
N PHE A 9 -8.06 1.15 -6.12
CA PHE A 9 -8.21 0.30 -4.95
C PHE A 9 -9.53 0.53 -4.21
N GLN A 10 -9.95 -0.49 -3.48
CA GLN A 10 -11.13 -0.43 -2.61
C GLN A 10 -10.76 -0.84 -1.19
N ILE A 11 -11.35 -0.17 -0.20
CA ILE A 11 -11.19 -0.53 1.22
C ILE A 11 -12.17 -1.66 1.52
N GLN A 12 -11.66 -2.82 1.93
CA GLN A 12 -12.45 -3.99 2.28
C GLN A 12 -12.72 -4.06 3.78
N ALA A 13 -11.71 -3.76 4.59
CA ALA A 13 -11.81 -3.78 6.04
C ALA A 13 -10.89 -2.73 6.66
N TRP A 14 -11.31 -2.11 7.77
CA TRP A 14 -10.51 -1.17 8.55
C TRP A 14 -10.69 -1.47 10.04
N ALA A 15 -9.64 -2.00 10.66
CA ALA A 15 -9.58 -2.30 12.08
C ALA A 15 -8.49 -1.44 12.75
N GLU A 16 -8.90 -0.31 13.32
CA GLU A 16 -8.01 0.62 14.01
C GLU A 16 -8.31 0.63 15.51
N ASP A 17 -7.27 0.53 16.33
CA ASP A 17 -7.40 0.72 17.78
C ASP A 17 -7.54 2.21 18.09
N ARG A 18 -8.76 2.62 18.46
CA ARG A 18 -9.13 3.99 18.82
C ARG A 18 -9.37 4.16 20.32
N THR A 19 -8.82 3.29 21.16
CA THR A 19 -8.98 3.36 22.62
C THR A 19 -8.41 4.65 23.21
N GLN A 20 -7.32 5.17 22.65
CA GLN A 20 -6.80 6.50 22.98
C GLN A 20 -7.63 7.57 22.27
N THR A 21 -8.33 8.43 23.03
CA THR A 21 -9.25 9.42 22.47
C THR A 21 -8.72 10.85 22.50
N LEU A 22 -7.77 11.18 23.39
CA LEU A 22 -7.15 12.50 23.48
C LEU A 22 -6.04 12.67 22.44
N LEU A 23 -5.92 13.87 21.87
CA LEU A 23 -4.84 14.24 20.95
C LEU A 23 -3.67 14.90 21.71
N PRO A 24 -2.41 14.76 21.22
CA PRO A 24 -1.98 13.88 20.15
C PRO A 24 -2.02 12.40 20.58
N ARG A 25 -2.14 11.48 19.61
CA ARG A 25 -2.17 10.03 19.88
C ARG A 25 -1.54 9.22 18.77
N ILE A 26 -1.24 7.97 19.09
CA ILE A 26 -0.84 6.95 18.12
C ILE A 26 -1.92 5.88 18.09
N THR A 27 -2.38 5.52 16.90
CA THR A 27 -3.30 4.38 16.71
C THR A 27 -2.66 3.36 15.76
N PRO A 28 -2.57 2.07 16.16
CA PRO A 28 -2.29 1.01 15.21
C PRO A 28 -3.56 0.65 14.42
N ALA A 29 -3.40 0.30 13.15
CA ALA A 29 -4.50 -0.22 12.33
C ALA A 29 -4.06 -1.39 11.44
N GLN A 30 -4.99 -2.33 11.23
CA GLN A 30 -4.92 -3.33 10.17
C GLN A 30 -6.01 -3.02 9.15
N VAL A 31 -5.62 -2.88 7.89
CA VAL A 31 -6.51 -2.50 6.79
C VAL A 31 -6.33 -3.47 5.65
N THR A 32 -7.43 -3.88 5.03
CA THR A 32 -7.37 -4.70 3.82
C THR A 32 -7.89 -3.88 2.64
N TYR A 33 -7.09 -3.81 1.58
CA TYR A 33 -7.49 -3.25 0.29
C TYR A 33 -7.62 -4.35 -0.76
N SER A 34 -8.46 -4.14 -1.75
CA SER A 34 -8.46 -4.93 -2.98
C SER A 34 -8.10 -4.07 -4.18
N LEU A 35 -7.36 -4.66 -5.12
CA LEU A 35 -6.95 -4.08 -6.40
C LEU A 35 -7.56 -4.94 -7.51
N PRO A 36 -8.80 -4.65 -7.97
CA PRO A 36 -9.54 -5.53 -8.87
C PRO A 36 -8.82 -5.81 -10.20
N SER A 37 -8.15 -4.80 -10.77
CA SER A 37 -7.43 -4.94 -12.03
C SER A 37 -6.27 -5.93 -11.96
N LEU A 38 -5.71 -6.15 -10.76
CA LEU A 38 -4.59 -7.06 -10.53
C LEU A 38 -5.02 -8.37 -9.88
N ARG A 39 -6.34 -8.55 -9.64
CA ARG A 39 -6.89 -9.64 -8.81
C ARG A 39 -6.08 -9.81 -7.52
N ALA A 40 -5.84 -8.71 -6.83
CA ALA A 40 -4.92 -8.64 -5.70
C ALA A 40 -5.57 -8.14 -4.41
N LEU A 41 -5.01 -8.56 -3.28
CA LEU A 41 -5.31 -8.07 -1.95
C LEU A 41 -4.06 -7.43 -1.35
N ILE A 42 -4.25 -6.32 -0.65
CA ILE A 42 -3.20 -5.67 0.14
C ILE A 42 -3.63 -5.73 1.60
N LYS A 43 -2.81 -6.32 2.46
CA LYS A 43 -2.97 -6.29 3.92
C LYS A 43 -1.98 -5.29 4.48
N THR A 44 -2.47 -4.17 4.99
CA THR A 44 -1.65 -3.06 5.48
C THR A 44 -1.69 -2.99 7.00
N THR A 45 -0.51 -2.86 7.61
CA THR A 45 -0.36 -2.50 9.02
C THR A 45 0.12 -1.06 9.11
N TYR A 46 -0.69 -0.19 9.73
CA TYR A 46 -0.37 1.21 9.97
C TYR A 46 0.03 1.46 11.43
N LEU A 47 0.92 2.43 11.62
CA LEU A 47 1.02 3.23 12.85
C LEU A 47 0.77 4.68 12.50
N MET A 48 -0.35 5.23 12.98
CA MET A 48 -0.83 6.56 12.66
C MET A 48 -0.61 7.51 13.83
N THR A 49 0.11 8.60 13.62
CA THR A 49 0.35 9.65 14.63
C THR A 49 -0.57 10.82 14.35
N TYR A 50 -1.64 10.95 15.11
CA TYR A 50 -2.60 12.05 15.02
C TYR A 50 -2.10 13.26 15.81
N ARG A 51 -2.08 14.42 15.15
CA ARG A 51 -1.71 15.73 15.68
C ARG A 51 -2.92 16.42 16.34
N PRO A 52 -2.72 17.50 17.13
CA PRO A 52 -3.81 18.24 17.79
C PRO A 52 -4.89 18.79 16.85
N ASP A 53 -4.56 19.02 15.58
CA ASP A 53 -5.49 19.49 14.54
C ASP A 53 -6.30 18.35 13.89
N GLY A 54 -6.08 17.10 14.31
CA GLY A 54 -6.74 15.90 13.77
C GLY A 54 -6.10 15.34 12.50
N ASN A 55 -5.11 16.01 11.92
CA ASN A 55 -4.34 15.47 10.81
C ASN A 55 -3.36 14.40 11.32
N ALA A 56 -2.89 13.51 10.45
CA ALA A 56 -1.95 12.47 10.85
C ALA A 56 -0.79 12.31 9.88
N SER A 57 0.34 11.83 10.39
CA SER A 57 1.39 11.18 9.62
C SER A 57 1.41 9.71 9.99
N PHE A 58 1.66 8.81 9.04
CA PHE A 58 1.70 7.39 9.31
C PHE A 58 2.89 6.71 8.65
N VAL A 59 3.35 5.64 9.27
CA VAL A 59 4.26 4.65 8.68
C VAL A 59 3.48 3.35 8.49
N PHE A 60 3.84 2.59 7.48
CA PHE A 60 3.13 1.35 7.16
C PHE A 60 4.00 0.32 6.48
N ALA A 61 3.56 -0.93 6.59
CA ALA A 61 4.04 -2.03 5.78
C ALA A 61 2.83 -2.78 5.19
N GLU A 62 2.98 -3.28 3.98
CA GLU A 62 1.91 -3.98 3.26
C GLU A 62 2.37 -5.34 2.77
N THR A 63 1.52 -6.34 2.89
CA THR A 63 1.64 -7.58 2.12
C THR A 63 0.75 -7.46 0.89
N VAL A 64 1.34 -7.50 -0.30
CA VAL A 64 0.64 -7.51 -1.58
C VAL A 64 0.60 -8.95 -2.08
N GLU A 65 -0.60 -9.54 -2.18
CA GLU A 65 -0.84 -10.87 -2.74
C GLU A 65 -1.63 -10.70 -4.04
N ALA A 66 -1.05 -11.07 -5.19
CA ALA A 66 -1.63 -10.82 -6.49
C ALA A 66 -1.70 -12.10 -7.35
N GLU A 67 -2.86 -12.32 -7.95
CA GLU A 67 -3.04 -13.34 -9.00
C GLU A 67 -2.64 -12.83 -10.39
N ASP A 68 -2.55 -11.51 -10.58
CA ASP A 68 -2.26 -10.87 -11.87
C ASP A 68 -1.51 -9.56 -11.73
N PHE A 69 -0.23 -9.62 -11.38
CA PHE A 69 0.63 -8.45 -11.32
C PHE A 69 1.48 -8.38 -12.58
N GLN A 70 0.95 -7.70 -13.60
CA GLN A 70 1.55 -7.68 -14.96
C GLN A 70 1.75 -9.10 -15.53
N GLY A 71 0.72 -9.95 -15.40
CA GLY A 71 0.77 -11.35 -15.87
C GLY A 71 1.45 -12.33 -14.92
N ARG A 72 1.85 -11.90 -13.71
CA ARG A 72 2.57 -12.72 -12.73
C ARG A 72 1.78 -12.93 -11.46
N ARG A 73 1.70 -14.17 -10.99
CA ARG A 73 1.16 -14.52 -9.68
C ARG A 73 2.28 -14.53 -8.64
N GLY A 74 2.03 -13.93 -7.49
CA GLY A 74 2.96 -13.99 -6.36
C GLY A 74 2.60 -13.03 -5.24
N LEU A 75 3.57 -12.81 -4.36
CA LEU A 75 3.44 -11.84 -3.28
C LEU A 75 4.74 -11.08 -3.07
N PHE A 76 4.65 -9.91 -2.46
CA PHE A 76 5.79 -9.13 -1.99
C PHE A 76 5.38 -8.21 -0.83
N ILE A 77 6.38 -7.66 -0.14
CA ILE A 77 6.16 -6.70 0.94
C ILE A 77 6.57 -5.30 0.48
N THR A 78 5.76 -4.30 0.81
CA THR A 78 6.13 -2.88 0.69
C THR A 78 6.24 -2.27 2.08
N GLN A 79 6.99 -1.17 2.20
CA GLN A 79 6.95 -0.30 3.37
C GLN A 79 6.98 1.16 2.95
N GLY A 80 6.36 2.03 3.73
CA GLY A 80 6.17 3.41 3.32
C GLY A 80 5.79 4.36 4.43
N THR A 81 5.60 5.60 4.02
CA THR A 81 5.10 6.69 4.87
C THR A 81 4.02 7.47 4.15
N GLY A 82 3.15 8.12 4.90
CA GLY A 82 2.12 8.97 4.32
C GLY A 82 1.53 9.96 5.30
N GLN A 83 0.58 10.73 4.78
CA GLN A 83 -0.10 11.82 5.46
C GLN A 83 -1.60 11.66 5.32
N PHE A 84 -2.31 12.11 6.33
CA PHE A 84 -3.76 12.25 6.33
C PHE A 84 -4.12 13.68 6.71
N GLU A 85 -4.94 14.31 5.87
CA GLU A 85 -5.58 15.59 6.14
C GLU A 85 -7.07 15.39 6.39
N LEU A 86 -7.54 15.83 7.56
CA LEU A 86 -8.96 15.72 7.94
C LEU A 86 -9.86 16.55 7.01
N ASN A 87 -9.36 17.68 6.52
CA ASN A 87 -10.02 18.53 5.54
C ASN A 87 -8.99 18.84 4.44
N PRO A 88 -9.05 18.17 3.28
CA PRO A 88 -10.27 17.68 2.61
C PRO A 88 -10.63 16.19 2.79
N TYR A 89 -10.17 15.50 3.83
CA TYR A 89 -10.31 14.03 3.99
C TYR A 89 -9.52 13.27 2.92
N ARG A 90 -8.21 13.51 2.89
CA ARG A 90 -7.27 12.90 1.93
C ARG A 90 -6.20 12.13 2.68
N ALA A 91 -5.92 10.91 2.23
CA ALA A 91 -4.75 10.15 2.62
C ALA A 91 -3.87 9.89 1.39
N TRP A 92 -2.57 10.10 1.53
CA TRP A 92 -1.61 9.82 0.46
C TRP A 92 -0.27 9.39 1.04
N GLY A 93 0.53 8.69 0.26
CA GLY A 93 1.83 8.21 0.72
C GLY A 93 2.69 7.66 -0.40
N THR A 94 3.92 7.33 -0.03
CA THR A 94 4.89 6.65 -0.91
C THR A 94 5.38 5.39 -0.22
N PHE A 95 5.70 4.38 -1.02
CA PHE A 95 6.22 3.11 -0.53
C PHE A 95 7.33 2.60 -1.46
N GLU A 96 8.14 1.70 -0.92
CA GLU A 96 9.15 0.95 -1.64
C GLU A 96 8.92 -0.54 -1.42
N VAL A 97 9.19 -1.35 -2.45
CA VAL A 97 9.26 -2.80 -2.32
C VAL A 97 10.43 -3.15 -1.42
N VAL A 98 10.18 -3.94 -0.38
CA VAL A 98 11.25 -4.43 0.49
C VAL A 98 12.02 -5.50 -0.28
N LYS A 99 13.28 -5.19 -0.62
CA LYS A 99 14.15 -6.08 -1.41
C LYS A 99 14.21 -7.49 -0.82
N GLY A 100 14.05 -8.49 -1.69
CA GLY A 100 14.12 -9.91 -1.32
C GLY A 100 12.84 -10.48 -0.70
N THR A 101 11.73 -9.73 -0.68
CA THR A 101 10.44 -10.23 -0.17
C THR A 101 9.51 -10.78 -1.24
N GLY A 102 9.85 -10.58 -2.51
CA GLY A 102 9.12 -11.17 -3.64
C GLY A 102 9.15 -12.69 -3.63
N MET A 103 8.01 -13.33 -3.87
CA MET A 103 7.88 -14.79 -4.00
C MET A 103 7.12 -15.18 -5.28
N ASP A 104 7.23 -16.47 -5.65
CA ASP A 104 6.66 -17.05 -6.87
C ASP A 104 7.07 -16.24 -8.12
N GLY A 105 6.11 -15.89 -8.99
CA GLY A 105 6.38 -15.11 -10.20
C GLY A 105 6.85 -13.68 -9.92
N LEU A 106 6.82 -13.23 -8.66
CA LEU A 106 7.31 -11.92 -8.23
C LEU A 106 8.64 -12.01 -7.47
N ALA A 107 9.31 -13.16 -7.49
CA ALA A 107 10.68 -13.25 -7.00
C ALA A 107 11.59 -12.22 -7.69
N GLY A 108 12.42 -11.54 -6.91
CA GLY A 108 13.33 -10.50 -7.42
C GLY A 108 12.68 -9.14 -7.72
N ILE A 109 11.37 -8.97 -7.51
CA ILE A 109 10.71 -7.66 -7.69
C ILE A 109 11.40 -6.57 -6.87
N GLU A 110 11.67 -5.44 -7.53
CA GLU A 110 12.14 -4.20 -6.92
C GLU A 110 11.24 -3.05 -7.39
N GLY A 111 11.30 -1.92 -6.69
CA GLY A 111 10.60 -0.73 -7.12
C GLY A 111 9.95 0.04 -5.99
N ARG A 112 9.07 0.95 -6.38
CA ARG A 112 8.43 1.92 -5.50
C ARG A 112 7.07 2.31 -6.03
N GLY A 113 6.38 3.14 -5.27
CA GLY A 113 5.11 3.65 -5.69
C GLY A 113 4.54 4.69 -4.74
N SER A 114 3.31 5.06 -5.03
CA SER A 114 2.53 5.97 -4.22
C SER A 114 1.07 5.56 -4.23
N PHE A 115 0.31 6.12 -3.30
CA PHE A 115 -1.14 6.05 -3.36
C PHE A 115 -1.74 7.40 -3.01
N ASP A 116 -2.95 7.63 -3.50
CA ASP A 116 -3.78 8.77 -3.14
C ASP A 116 -5.24 8.34 -3.01
N THR A 117 -6.02 9.07 -2.22
CA THR A 117 -7.46 8.89 -2.11
C THR A 117 -8.26 9.97 -2.84
N VAL A 118 -7.61 11.01 -3.37
CA VAL A 118 -8.21 12.17 -4.05
C VAL A 118 -7.42 12.51 -5.32
N PRO A 119 -8.07 12.81 -6.47
CA PRO A 119 -9.51 12.78 -6.71
C PRO A 119 -10.09 11.36 -6.73
N GLU A 120 -9.23 10.37 -6.94
CA GLU A 120 -9.59 8.96 -7.04
C GLU A 120 -8.69 8.12 -6.11
N ARG A 121 -9.17 6.95 -5.72
CA ARG A 121 -8.43 5.98 -4.91
C ARG A 121 -7.56 5.13 -5.81
N VAL A 122 -6.28 5.48 -5.92
CA VAL A 122 -5.35 4.86 -6.87
C VAL A 122 -4.03 4.53 -6.20
N TYR A 123 -3.50 3.34 -6.51
CA TYR A 123 -2.08 3.01 -6.35
C TYR A 123 -1.35 3.26 -7.67
N HIS A 124 -0.16 3.84 -7.58
CA HIS A 124 0.80 4.02 -8.66
C HIS A 124 2.02 3.14 -8.38
N PHE A 125 2.40 2.30 -9.34
CA PHE A 125 3.55 1.40 -9.25
C PHE A 125 4.60 1.77 -10.31
N GLU A 126 5.86 1.85 -9.88
CA GLU A 126 7.07 1.90 -10.70
C GLU A 126 7.95 0.73 -10.24
N VAL A 127 7.90 -0.38 -10.97
CA VAL A 127 8.44 -1.67 -10.53
C VAL A 127 9.29 -2.33 -11.60
N ASP A 128 10.38 -2.93 -11.18
CA ASP A 128 11.25 -3.75 -12.00
C ASP A 128 10.93 -5.23 -11.77
N LEU A 129 10.64 -5.93 -12.86
CA LEU A 129 10.40 -7.37 -12.89
C LEU A 129 11.42 -8.01 -13.83
N ASP A 130 12.12 -9.05 -13.36
CA ASP A 130 13.03 -9.84 -14.19
C ASP A 130 12.30 -10.44 -15.38
N ASP A 131 12.93 -10.57 -16.54
CA ASP A 131 12.25 -11.12 -17.72
C ASP A 131 11.73 -12.54 -17.45
N MET A 132 10.52 -12.85 -17.92
CA MET A 132 10.00 -14.21 -17.81
C MET A 132 10.88 -15.10 -18.69
N VAL A 133 11.66 -15.98 -18.06
CA VAL A 133 12.27 -17.09 -18.79
C VAL A 133 11.17 -18.12 -18.97
N GLU A 134 10.59 -18.19 -20.17
CA GLU A 134 9.76 -19.34 -20.55
C GLU A 134 10.66 -20.59 -20.55
N GLU A 135 10.30 -21.60 -19.75
CA GLU A 135 10.83 -22.98 -19.88
C GLU A 135 10.12 -23.73 -21.01
#